data_AF-A0A9P4W753-F1
#
_entry.id   AF-A0A9P4W753-F1
#
_cell.length_a   1.000
_cell.length_b   1.000
_cell.length_c   1.000
_cell.angle_alpha   90.00
_cell.angle_beta   90.00
_cell.angle_gamma   90.00
#
_symmetry.space_group_name_H-M   'P 1'
#
loop_
_entity.id
_entity.type
_entity.pdbx_description
1 polymer ?
#
loop_
_entity_poly.entity_id
_entity_poly.type
_entity_poly.pdbx_seq_one_letter_code
_entity_poly.pdbx_strand_id
1 'polypeptide(L)'
;MDRRTVTNIGLSADLIITNLPMEGLQHVLRALITSYPEMIPHLMGEVTLYLRKAAQIDEGTMGVAIGSQEHVVETQKVAKIFVSCGLVLDGLKVLTQALESRSPELAGCLDEKGQVALESLDNDIAQALSVILSERMNTDKSEVIKGLKAAFRLFEGQYSFERSQLILTLDRPDLSSVSGSHDSKTSLKRLLEYEGNIEFFQIEKVNIPRVMCGLWQLSSSAWGSASLSQIMEGFDSHVQHGFTAFDMADIYGDAEIIYGEFRSRLGNPGYLFTATKYCTFNKAEDVYVQVENFISRTLKRLRATSIDLLQLHWRNYTDDRYLDVLRVLRDSTQVQYLGLCNFDALHMETVLRENIDVKTNQVQFSLIDTRAQVGIASICEKYNVKVLAYGVLCGGFLSETWHRQPEPDIFSETINPSQRKVGCITQDRTNP
;
A
#
# COMPACT_ATOMS: atom_id res chain seq x y z
N MET A 1 -0.55 -32.54 34.94
CA MET A 1 -1.16 -33.64 34.17
C MET A 1 -2.64 -33.66 34.50
N ASP A 2 -3.44 -32.97 33.71
CA ASP A 2 -4.90 -33.04 33.80
C ASP A 2 -5.38 -33.72 32.51
N ARG A 3 -5.83 -34.97 32.64
CA ARG A 3 -6.34 -35.78 31.53
C ARG A 3 -7.74 -35.26 31.19
N ARG A 4 -7.79 -34.13 30.46
CA ARG A 4 -8.99 -33.83 29.67
C ARG A 4 -9.13 -34.95 28.64
N THR A 5 -10.27 -35.61 28.71
CA THR A 5 -10.77 -36.58 27.75
C THR A 5 -10.58 -35.99 26.35
N VAL A 6 -9.54 -36.44 25.64
CA VAL A 6 -9.43 -36.24 24.21
C VAL A 6 -10.47 -37.17 23.60
N THR A 7 -11.74 -36.73 23.60
CA THR A 7 -12.70 -37.27 22.66
C THR A 7 -12.09 -37.06 21.29
N ASN A 8 -11.95 -38.17 20.57
CA ASN A 8 -11.36 -38.21 19.24
C ASN A 8 -12.36 -37.56 18.27
N ILE A 9 -12.39 -36.22 18.21
CA ILE A 9 -13.35 -35.48 17.40
C ILE A 9 -12.66 -34.88 16.17
N GLY A 10 -12.18 -35.73 15.26
CA GLY A 10 -12.00 -35.32 13.86
C GLY A 10 -13.29 -34.74 13.28
N LEU A 11 -14.45 -35.22 13.77
CA LEU A 11 -15.78 -34.69 13.49
C LEU A 11 -16.01 -33.24 13.99
N SER A 12 -15.28 -32.72 14.99
CA SER A 12 -15.63 -31.43 15.62
C SER A 12 -15.27 -30.24 14.75
N ALA A 13 -14.07 -30.27 14.16
CA ALA A 13 -13.60 -29.22 13.28
C ALA A 13 -14.46 -29.18 12.00
N ASP A 14 -14.74 -30.34 11.41
CA ASP A 14 -15.57 -30.42 10.19
C ASP A 14 -17.02 -29.98 10.44
N LEU A 15 -17.62 -30.34 11.58
CA LEU A 15 -18.94 -29.84 11.96
C LEU A 15 -18.94 -28.33 12.18
N ILE A 16 -17.90 -27.77 12.81
CA ILE A 16 -17.78 -26.32 12.96
C ILE A 16 -17.62 -25.66 11.59
N ILE A 17 -16.71 -26.13 10.74
CA ILE A 17 -16.46 -25.55 9.41
C ILE A 17 -17.72 -25.61 8.54
N THR A 18 -18.46 -26.72 8.59
CA THR A 18 -19.64 -26.94 7.74
C THR A 18 -20.86 -26.13 8.21
N ASN A 19 -20.97 -25.80 9.50
CA ASN A 19 -22.18 -25.18 10.07
C ASN A 19 -21.98 -23.74 10.57
N LEU A 20 -20.74 -23.26 10.69
CA LEU A 20 -20.47 -21.88 11.09
C LEU A 20 -20.72 -20.93 9.90
N PRO A 21 -21.43 -19.80 10.10
CA PRO A 21 -21.61 -18.83 9.03
C PRO A 21 -20.26 -18.26 8.57
N MET A 22 -20.22 -17.76 7.34
CA MET A 22 -19.01 -17.28 6.67
C MET A 22 -18.29 -16.21 7.49
N GLU A 23 -19.03 -15.30 8.10
CA GLU A 23 -18.53 -14.21 8.95
C GLU A 23 -17.83 -14.78 10.19
N GLY A 24 -18.40 -15.84 10.77
CA GLY A 24 -17.81 -16.56 11.90
C GLY A 24 -16.50 -17.24 11.52
N LEU A 25 -16.45 -17.89 10.34
CA LEU A 25 -15.22 -18.51 9.83
C LEU A 25 -14.12 -17.47 9.57
N GLN A 26 -14.47 -16.34 8.96
CA GLN A 26 -13.54 -15.24 8.74
C GLN A 26 -12.98 -14.68 10.05
N HIS A 27 -13.82 -14.54 11.07
CA HIS A 27 -13.39 -14.07 12.38
C HIS A 27 -12.41 -15.05 13.04
N VAL A 28 -12.75 -16.34 13.07
CA VAL A 28 -11.88 -17.40 13.62
C VAL A 28 -10.55 -17.44 12.87
N LEU A 29 -10.58 -17.38 11.53
CA LEU A 29 -9.36 -17.39 10.72
C LEU A 29 -8.48 -16.16 10.99
N ARG A 30 -9.07 -14.96 11.11
CA ARG A 30 -8.33 -13.74 11.48
C ARG A 30 -7.71 -13.87 12.88
N ALA A 31 -8.46 -14.38 13.85
CA ALA A 31 -7.95 -14.61 15.21
C ALA A 31 -6.78 -15.60 15.19
N LEU A 32 -6.91 -16.73 14.48
CA LEU A 32 -5.84 -17.71 14.33
C LEU A 32 -4.59 -17.10 13.69
N ILE A 33 -4.73 -16.38 12.58
CA ILE A 33 -3.61 -15.71 11.91
C ILE A 33 -2.96 -14.65 12.80
N THR A 34 -3.75 -13.95 13.61
CA THR A 34 -3.24 -12.92 14.53
C THR A 34 -2.46 -13.53 15.69
N SER A 35 -2.98 -14.62 16.27
CA SER A 35 -2.34 -15.33 17.37
C SER A 35 -1.17 -16.21 16.94
N TYR A 36 -1.20 -16.72 15.71
CA TYR A 36 -0.22 -17.65 15.14
C TYR A 36 0.22 -17.19 13.73
N PRO A 37 0.98 -16.09 13.61
CA PRO A 37 1.43 -15.55 12.31
C PRO A 37 2.22 -16.56 11.46
N GLU A 38 2.85 -17.56 12.07
CA GLU A 38 3.54 -18.67 11.40
C GLU A 38 2.62 -19.57 10.58
N MET A 39 1.31 -19.48 10.78
CA MET A 39 0.32 -20.20 9.96
C MET A 39 0.11 -19.54 8.59
N ILE A 40 0.42 -18.24 8.44
CA ILE A 40 0.17 -17.50 7.19
C ILE A 40 0.77 -18.20 5.96
N PRO A 41 2.06 -18.59 5.94
CA PRO A 41 2.64 -19.25 4.78
C PRO A 41 1.95 -20.58 4.42
N HIS A 42 1.50 -21.34 5.44
CA HIS A 42 0.80 -22.61 5.25
C HIS A 42 -0.58 -22.40 4.63
N LEU A 43 -1.36 -21.46 5.18
CA LEU A 43 -2.66 -21.10 4.64
C LEU A 43 -2.55 -20.62 3.19
N MET A 44 -1.56 -19.75 2.91
CA MET A 44 -1.29 -19.28 1.55
C MET A 44 -0.93 -20.43 0.60
N GLY A 45 -0.17 -21.43 1.07
CA GLY A 45 0.15 -22.64 0.32
C GLY A 45 -1.08 -23.45 -0.06
N GLU A 46 -1.99 -23.69 0.90
CA GLU A 46 -3.24 -24.43 0.64
C GLU A 46 -4.17 -23.69 -0.32
N VAL A 47 -4.33 -22.37 -0.14
CA VAL A 47 -5.11 -21.53 -1.08
C VAL A 47 -4.49 -21.58 -2.49
N THR A 48 -3.16 -21.50 -2.59
CA THR A 48 -2.46 -21.62 -3.88
C THR A 48 -2.73 -22.96 -4.56
N LEU A 49 -2.68 -24.08 -3.80
CA LEU A 49 -3.00 -25.40 -4.33
C LEU A 49 -4.45 -25.51 -4.80
N TYR A 50 -5.39 -24.95 -4.02
CA TYR A 50 -6.80 -24.90 -4.39
C TYR A 50 -7.00 -24.11 -5.70
N LEU A 51 -6.43 -22.90 -5.80
CA LEU A 51 -6.54 -22.05 -6.99
C LEU A 51 -5.97 -22.72 -8.23
N ARG A 52 -4.81 -23.39 -8.11
CA ARG A 52 -4.21 -24.13 -9.24
C ARG A 52 -5.07 -25.31 -9.69
N LYS A 53 -5.66 -26.06 -8.74
CA LYS A 53 -6.58 -27.16 -9.07
C LYS A 53 -7.84 -26.63 -9.74
N ALA A 54 -8.44 -25.57 -9.20
CA ALA A 54 -9.59 -24.91 -9.80
C ALA A 54 -9.28 -24.43 -11.23
N ALA A 55 -8.11 -23.82 -11.46
CA ALA A 55 -7.68 -23.37 -12.78
C ALA A 55 -7.40 -24.53 -13.77
N GLN A 56 -6.90 -25.68 -13.29
CA GLN A 56 -6.63 -26.87 -14.13
C GLN A 56 -7.90 -27.65 -14.52
N ILE A 57 -8.92 -27.65 -13.66
CA ILE A 57 -10.21 -28.29 -13.94
C ILE A 57 -10.94 -27.56 -15.08
N ASP A 58 -10.54 -26.31 -15.37
CA ASP A 58 -11.31 -25.37 -16.17
C ASP A 58 -10.49 -24.67 -17.27
N GLU A 59 -9.65 -25.40 -18.02
CA GLU A 59 -8.95 -24.86 -19.21
C GLU A 59 -9.92 -24.30 -20.28
N GLY A 60 -11.22 -24.62 -20.20
CA GLY A 60 -12.28 -24.02 -21.00
C GLY A 60 -13.09 -22.93 -20.29
N THR A 61 -12.90 -22.72 -18.99
CA THR A 61 -13.76 -21.84 -18.18
C THR A 61 -13.04 -21.30 -16.92
N MET A 62 -11.90 -20.61 -17.11
CA MET A 62 -11.61 -19.45 -16.23
C MET A 62 -12.64 -18.30 -16.43
N GLY A 63 -13.73 -18.56 -17.15
CA GLY A 63 -15.01 -17.87 -17.07
C GLY A 63 -15.74 -18.23 -15.79
N VAL A 64 -15.47 -17.46 -14.73
CA VAL A 64 -16.52 -17.14 -13.75
C VAL A 64 -17.77 -16.79 -14.56
N ALA A 65 -18.84 -17.57 -14.43
CA ALA A 65 -20.03 -17.52 -15.29
C ALA A 65 -20.43 -16.07 -15.63
N ILE A 66 -20.10 -15.60 -16.83
CA ILE A 66 -20.28 -14.20 -17.22
C ILE A 66 -21.74 -13.99 -17.56
N GLY A 67 -22.53 -13.58 -16.56
CA GLY A 67 -23.93 -13.25 -16.72
C GLY A 67 -24.40 -12.29 -15.63
N SER A 68 -24.42 -10.99 -15.93
CA SER A 68 -24.79 -9.83 -15.09
C SER A 68 -23.64 -9.08 -14.41
N GLN A 69 -23.88 -7.79 -14.14
CA GLN A 69 -22.97 -6.76 -13.63
C GLN A 69 -22.24 -7.15 -12.33
N GLU A 70 -22.74 -8.14 -11.58
CA GLU A 70 -22.18 -8.68 -10.34
C GLU A 70 -20.86 -9.45 -10.52
N HIS A 71 -20.58 -10.02 -11.69
CA HIS A 71 -19.42 -10.92 -11.89
C HIS A 71 -18.05 -10.23 -12.09
N VAL A 72 -17.97 -8.92 -12.39
CA VAL A 72 -16.65 -8.23 -12.42
C VAL A 72 -16.08 -8.07 -11.04
N VAL A 73 -16.92 -7.70 -10.08
CA VAL A 73 -16.52 -7.60 -8.68
C VAL A 73 -16.06 -8.97 -8.17
N GLU A 74 -16.72 -10.05 -8.57
CA GLU A 74 -16.30 -11.42 -8.25
C GLU A 74 -15.00 -11.82 -8.93
N THR A 75 -14.85 -11.56 -10.22
CA THR A 75 -13.61 -11.85 -10.97
C THR A 75 -12.42 -11.04 -10.41
N GLN A 76 -12.64 -9.78 -10.04
CA GLN A 76 -11.65 -8.95 -9.34
C GLN A 76 -11.29 -9.52 -7.96
N LYS A 77 -12.28 -9.98 -7.18
CA LYS A 77 -12.03 -10.66 -5.89
C LYS A 77 -11.15 -11.90 -6.10
N VAL A 78 -11.45 -12.73 -7.09
CA VAL A 78 -10.63 -13.91 -7.44
C VAL A 78 -9.21 -13.49 -7.81
N ALA A 79 -9.05 -12.54 -8.74
CA ALA A 79 -7.73 -12.04 -9.14
C ALA A 79 -6.91 -11.49 -7.96
N LYS A 80 -7.55 -10.77 -7.02
CA LYS A 80 -6.90 -10.28 -5.79
C LYS A 80 -6.38 -11.42 -4.93
N ILE A 81 -7.10 -12.54 -4.84
CA ILE A 81 -6.64 -13.73 -4.11
C ILE A 81 -5.41 -14.32 -4.81
N PHE A 82 -5.42 -14.46 -6.14
CA PHE A 82 -4.25 -14.91 -6.90
C PHE A 82 -3.02 -14.04 -6.64
N VAL A 83 -3.16 -12.72 -6.76
CA VAL A 83 -2.07 -11.76 -6.50
C VAL A 83 -1.58 -11.87 -5.05
N SER A 84 -2.49 -11.93 -4.09
CA SER A 84 -2.14 -12.06 -2.67
C SER A 84 -1.41 -13.35 -2.34
N CYS A 85 -1.69 -14.44 -3.07
CA CYS A 85 -1.02 -15.74 -2.94
C CYS A 85 0.30 -15.84 -3.72
N GLY A 86 0.80 -14.74 -4.30
CA GLY A 86 2.04 -14.74 -5.09
C GLY A 86 1.88 -15.30 -6.51
N LEU A 87 0.64 -15.61 -6.95
CA LEU A 87 0.32 -16.03 -8.31
C LEU A 87 0.00 -14.81 -9.19
N VAL A 88 0.89 -13.82 -9.19
CA VAL A 88 0.60 -12.49 -9.77
C VAL A 88 0.36 -12.53 -11.28
N LEU A 89 1.12 -13.36 -12.01
CA LEU A 89 0.94 -13.53 -13.45
C LEU A 89 -0.43 -14.13 -13.80
N ASP A 90 -0.89 -15.11 -13.01
CA ASP A 90 -2.20 -15.73 -13.20
C ASP A 90 -3.32 -14.76 -12.84
N GLY A 91 -3.16 -14.00 -11.76
CA GLY A 91 -4.08 -12.90 -11.42
C GLY A 91 -4.22 -11.86 -12.53
N LEU A 92 -3.11 -11.47 -13.18
CA LEU A 92 -3.15 -10.57 -14.33
C LEU A 92 -3.85 -11.19 -15.55
N LYS A 93 -3.72 -12.49 -15.80
CA LYS A 93 -4.47 -13.18 -16.86
C LYS A 93 -5.98 -13.13 -16.59
N VAL A 94 -6.39 -13.38 -15.35
CA VAL A 94 -7.81 -13.27 -14.92
C VAL A 94 -8.33 -11.84 -15.16
N LEU A 95 -7.56 -10.82 -14.78
CA LEU A 95 -7.94 -9.42 -15.00
C LEU A 95 -8.01 -9.07 -16.49
N THR A 96 -7.10 -9.61 -17.30
CA THR A 96 -7.10 -9.40 -18.77
C THR A 96 -8.36 -9.99 -19.41
N GLN A 97 -8.73 -11.22 -19.04
CA GLN A 97 -9.95 -11.86 -19.55
C GLN A 97 -11.22 -11.12 -19.11
N ALA A 98 -11.23 -10.56 -17.89
CA ALA A 98 -12.33 -9.72 -17.42
C ALA A 98 -12.52 -8.46 -18.28
N LEU A 99 -11.42 -7.84 -18.73
CA LEU A 99 -11.45 -6.70 -19.65
C LEU A 99 -11.96 -7.09 -21.04
N GLU A 100 -11.43 -8.17 -21.61
CA GLU A 100 -11.77 -8.60 -22.97
C GLU A 100 -13.24 -8.98 -23.11
N SER A 101 -13.74 -9.83 -22.19
CA SER A 101 -15.10 -10.36 -22.22
C SER A 101 -16.18 -9.30 -22.09
N ARG A 102 -15.90 -8.16 -21.43
CA ARG A 102 -16.88 -7.11 -21.17
C ARG A 102 -16.64 -5.81 -21.94
N SER A 103 -15.67 -5.81 -22.85
CA SER A 103 -15.42 -4.67 -23.72
C SER A 103 -16.69 -4.14 -24.43
N PRO A 104 -17.64 -4.95 -24.95
CA PRO A 104 -18.82 -4.39 -25.63
C PRO A 104 -19.81 -3.69 -24.69
N GLU A 105 -19.89 -4.11 -23.41
CA GLU A 105 -20.80 -3.54 -22.42
C GLU A 105 -20.22 -2.26 -21.80
N LEU A 106 -18.95 -2.32 -21.40
CA LEU A 106 -18.25 -1.21 -20.74
C LEU A 106 -17.86 -0.11 -21.74
N ALA A 107 -17.68 -0.44 -23.03
CA ALA A 107 -17.34 0.53 -24.07
C ALA A 107 -18.57 1.18 -24.75
N GLY A 108 -19.80 0.90 -24.28
CA GLY A 108 -21.03 1.39 -24.92
C GLY A 108 -21.71 2.56 -24.21
N CYS A 109 -21.58 2.64 -22.88
CA CYS A 109 -22.17 3.69 -22.05
C CYS A 109 -21.53 3.61 -20.65
N LEU A 110 -20.49 4.41 -20.39
CA LEU A 110 -19.91 4.53 -19.06
C LEU A 110 -20.79 5.45 -18.23
N ASP A 111 -21.79 4.88 -17.57
CA ASP A 111 -22.39 5.52 -16.41
C ASP A 111 -21.36 5.62 -15.27
N GLU A 112 -21.71 6.35 -14.21
CA GLU A 112 -20.82 6.56 -13.05
C GLU A 112 -20.32 5.22 -12.45
N LYS A 113 -21.17 4.18 -12.47
CA LYS A 113 -20.83 2.84 -11.95
C LYS A 113 -19.80 2.13 -12.83
N GLY A 114 -19.93 2.23 -14.15
CA GLY A 114 -18.97 1.69 -15.10
C GLY A 114 -17.60 2.33 -14.95
N GLN A 115 -17.56 3.66 -14.75
CA GLN A 115 -16.30 4.37 -14.52
C GLN A 115 -15.62 3.93 -13.22
N VAL A 116 -16.34 3.85 -12.10
CA VAL A 116 -15.79 3.38 -10.82
C VAL A 116 -15.25 1.95 -10.92
N ALA A 117 -15.95 1.07 -11.66
CA ALA A 117 -15.49 -0.29 -11.88
C ALA A 117 -14.17 -0.35 -12.68
N LEU A 118 -14.03 0.47 -13.73
CA LEU A 118 -12.81 0.59 -14.52
C LEU A 118 -11.66 1.19 -13.71
N GLU A 119 -11.91 2.20 -12.88
CA GLU A 119 -10.91 2.78 -11.97
C GLU A 119 -10.42 1.77 -10.92
N SER A 120 -11.32 0.97 -10.35
CA SER A 120 -10.94 -0.13 -9.46
C SER A 120 -10.11 -1.19 -10.20
N LEU A 121 -10.47 -1.49 -11.46
CA LEU A 121 -9.77 -2.49 -12.26
C LEU A 121 -8.37 -2.02 -12.67
N ASP A 122 -8.24 -0.77 -13.12
CA ASP A 122 -6.95 -0.14 -13.41
C ASP A 122 -6.06 -0.11 -12.16
N ASN A 123 -6.63 0.21 -10.99
CA ASN A 123 -5.92 0.12 -9.73
C ASN A 123 -5.39 -1.30 -9.49
N ASP A 124 -6.23 -2.33 -9.58
CA ASP A 124 -5.83 -3.70 -9.28
C ASP A 124 -4.77 -4.25 -10.27
N ILE A 125 -4.88 -3.88 -11.55
CA ILE A 125 -3.86 -4.19 -12.57
C ILE A 125 -2.56 -3.44 -12.25
N ALA A 126 -2.63 -2.15 -11.91
CA ALA A 126 -1.47 -1.35 -11.52
C ALA A 126 -0.73 -1.94 -10.30
N GLN A 127 -1.46 -2.40 -9.29
CA GLN A 127 -0.88 -3.08 -8.13
C GLN A 127 -0.12 -4.35 -8.54
N ALA A 128 -0.76 -5.22 -9.34
CA ALA A 128 -0.15 -6.46 -9.79
C ALA A 128 1.07 -6.23 -10.71
N LEU A 129 0.99 -5.24 -11.62
CA LEU A 129 2.11 -4.82 -12.45
C LEU A 129 3.29 -4.30 -11.61
N SER A 130 3.01 -3.52 -10.57
CA SER A 130 4.04 -2.98 -9.68
C SER A 130 4.85 -4.08 -8.99
N VAL A 131 4.23 -5.22 -8.67
CA VAL A 131 4.91 -6.40 -8.11
C VAL A 131 5.83 -7.02 -9.17
N ILE A 132 5.31 -7.43 -10.33
CA ILE A 132 6.08 -8.18 -11.35
C ILE A 132 7.17 -7.36 -12.06
N LEU A 133 7.08 -6.03 -12.03
CA LEU A 133 8.13 -5.15 -12.55
C LEU A 133 9.17 -4.81 -11.48
N SER A 134 8.82 -4.91 -10.19
CA SER A 134 9.74 -4.66 -9.09
C SER A 134 10.60 -5.87 -8.73
N GLU A 135 10.03 -7.07 -8.91
CA GLU A 135 10.76 -8.32 -8.73
C GLU A 135 11.48 -8.65 -10.04
N ARG A 136 12.76 -9.01 -9.96
CA ARG A 136 13.43 -9.75 -11.04
C ARG A 136 12.85 -11.17 -11.10
N MET A 137 11.57 -11.29 -11.39
CA MET A 137 10.98 -12.58 -11.74
C MET A 137 11.76 -13.08 -12.95
N ASN A 138 12.43 -14.23 -12.82
CA ASN A 138 13.06 -14.93 -13.95
C ASN A 138 12.03 -15.55 -14.91
N THR A 139 10.75 -15.30 -14.68
CA THR A 139 9.63 -15.80 -15.48
C THR A 139 9.34 -14.83 -16.63
N ASP A 140 9.14 -15.37 -17.82
CA ASP A 140 8.73 -14.57 -18.97
C ASP A 140 7.35 -13.94 -18.72
N LYS A 141 7.31 -12.62 -18.67
CA LYS A 141 6.12 -11.79 -18.48
C LYS A 141 5.58 -11.19 -19.78
N SER A 142 6.23 -11.46 -20.91
CA SER A 142 5.95 -10.83 -22.21
C SER A 142 4.54 -11.09 -22.71
N GLU A 143 4.05 -12.33 -22.56
CA GLU A 143 2.72 -12.75 -23.01
C GLU A 143 1.62 -12.02 -22.24
N VAL A 144 1.70 -12.00 -20.90
CA VAL A 144 0.73 -11.32 -20.03
C VAL A 144 0.68 -9.82 -20.33
N ILE A 145 1.85 -9.18 -20.47
CA ILE A 145 1.93 -7.75 -20.81
C ILE A 145 1.34 -7.48 -22.21
N LYS A 146 1.59 -8.37 -23.17
CA LYS A 146 1.03 -8.26 -24.53
C LYS A 146 -0.50 -8.38 -24.51
N GLY A 147 -1.04 -9.34 -23.75
CA GLY A 147 -2.48 -9.52 -23.53
C GLY A 147 -3.12 -8.27 -22.93
N LEU A 148 -2.58 -7.76 -21.83
CA LEU A 148 -3.06 -6.52 -21.20
C LEU A 148 -3.09 -5.34 -22.17
N LYS A 149 -2.02 -5.14 -22.95
CA LYS A 149 -1.97 -4.07 -23.97
C LYS A 149 -2.96 -4.26 -25.11
N ALA A 150 -3.33 -5.50 -25.42
CA ALA A 150 -4.40 -5.77 -26.39
C ALA A 150 -5.76 -5.44 -25.78
N ALA A 151 -6.01 -5.87 -24.54
CA ALA A 151 -7.23 -5.57 -23.80
C ALA A 151 -7.46 -4.06 -23.62
N PHE A 152 -6.43 -3.27 -23.26
CA PHE A 152 -6.56 -1.82 -23.12
C PHE A 152 -7.01 -1.13 -24.42
N ARG A 153 -6.59 -1.64 -25.58
CA ARG A 153 -6.99 -1.08 -26.89
C ARG A 153 -8.47 -1.24 -27.19
N LEU A 154 -9.16 -2.18 -26.53
CA LEU A 154 -10.61 -2.34 -26.67
C LEU A 154 -11.39 -1.17 -26.07
N PHE A 155 -10.74 -0.35 -25.23
CA PHE A 155 -11.34 0.80 -24.54
C PHE A 155 -10.79 2.15 -25.05
N GLU A 156 -10.04 2.14 -26.16
CA GLU A 156 -9.43 3.34 -26.72
C GLU A 156 -10.51 4.39 -27.05
N GLY A 157 -10.29 5.63 -26.61
CA GLY A 157 -11.26 6.72 -26.72
C GLY A 157 -12.31 6.77 -25.60
N GLN A 158 -12.28 5.84 -24.64
CA GLN A 158 -13.27 5.78 -23.55
C GLN A 158 -12.66 5.72 -22.17
N TYR A 159 -11.66 4.84 -21.98
CA TYR A 159 -10.90 4.75 -20.74
C TYR A 159 -9.45 4.42 -21.05
N SER A 160 -8.54 5.17 -20.44
CA SER A 160 -7.13 5.18 -20.80
C SER A 160 -6.27 4.22 -19.97
N PHE A 161 -6.76 3.64 -18.87
CA PHE A 161 -5.93 2.81 -17.96
C PHE A 161 -4.60 3.49 -17.59
N GLU A 162 -4.66 4.79 -17.32
CA GLU A 162 -3.49 5.66 -17.13
C GLU A 162 -2.52 5.13 -16.07
N ARG A 163 -3.01 4.53 -14.98
CA ARG A 163 -2.15 4.03 -13.90
C ARG A 163 -1.36 2.80 -14.36
N SER A 164 -2.05 1.82 -14.93
CA SER A 164 -1.41 0.62 -15.48
C SER A 164 -0.43 0.96 -16.61
N GLN A 165 -0.81 1.89 -17.49
CA GLN A 165 0.06 2.34 -18.57
C GLN A 165 1.32 3.02 -18.04
N LEU A 166 1.21 3.90 -17.05
CA LEU A 166 2.35 4.57 -16.42
C LEU A 166 3.38 3.55 -15.92
N ILE A 167 2.94 2.51 -15.24
CA ILE A 167 3.82 1.47 -14.68
C ILE A 167 4.55 0.70 -15.79
N LEU A 168 3.87 0.38 -16.90
CA LEU A 168 4.47 -0.28 -18.05
C LEU A 168 5.54 0.56 -18.76
N THR A 169 5.62 1.87 -18.49
CA THR A 169 6.67 2.74 -19.03
C THR A 169 7.93 2.81 -18.19
N LEU A 170 7.91 2.33 -16.94
CA LEU A 170 9.06 2.43 -16.03
C LEU A 170 10.32 1.73 -16.57
N ASP A 171 10.19 0.67 -17.35
CA ASP A 171 11.33 -0.04 -17.95
C ASP A 171 11.84 0.60 -19.26
N ARG A 172 11.24 1.71 -19.71
CA ARG A 172 11.78 2.45 -20.85
C ARG A 172 12.89 3.40 -20.39
N PRO A 173 14.07 3.37 -21.04
CA PRO A 173 15.18 4.28 -20.72
C PRO A 173 14.90 5.74 -21.10
N ASP A 174 13.75 6.05 -21.70
CA ASP A 174 13.40 7.38 -22.18
C ASP A 174 12.05 7.83 -21.61
N LEU A 175 12.12 8.76 -20.66
CA LEU A 175 10.99 9.38 -19.97
C LEU A 175 10.33 10.50 -20.80
N SER A 176 10.78 10.77 -22.03
CA SER A 176 10.29 11.90 -22.84
C SER A 176 8.95 11.69 -23.54
N SER A 177 8.35 10.48 -23.51
CA SER A 177 7.27 10.11 -24.45
C SER A 177 5.88 9.84 -23.86
N VAL A 178 5.66 9.99 -22.55
CA VAL A 178 4.28 9.98 -22.00
C VAL A 178 3.73 11.40 -21.95
N SER A 179 3.65 12.03 -23.12
CA SER A 179 2.90 13.27 -23.31
C SER A 179 1.43 12.93 -23.49
N GLY A 180 0.76 12.54 -22.41
CA GLY A 180 -0.68 12.75 -22.30
C GLY A 180 -0.92 14.26 -22.27
N SER A 181 -1.83 14.74 -23.11
CA SER A 181 -2.15 16.15 -23.36
C SER A 181 -2.82 16.86 -22.18
N HIS A 182 -2.32 16.68 -20.97
CA HIS A 182 -2.58 17.63 -19.89
C HIS A 182 -1.59 18.76 -20.05
N ASP A 183 -2.13 19.95 -20.24
CA ASP A 183 -1.40 21.20 -20.44
C ASP A 183 -0.49 21.47 -19.24
N SER A 184 0.71 20.88 -19.26
CA SER A 184 1.77 20.95 -18.24
C SER A 184 2.35 22.37 -18.09
N LYS A 185 1.78 23.33 -18.84
CA LYS A 185 2.02 24.77 -18.71
C LYS A 185 1.00 25.47 -17.81
N THR A 186 0.15 24.75 -17.09
CA THR A 186 -0.66 25.35 -16.02
C THR A 186 0.19 25.55 -14.75
N SER A 187 1.17 26.44 -14.87
CA SER A 187 1.49 27.48 -13.88
C SER A 187 1.45 27.07 -12.40
N LEU A 188 2.41 26.26 -11.96
CA LEU A 188 2.83 26.18 -10.56
C LEU A 188 3.42 27.50 -10.02
N LYS A 189 3.34 28.61 -10.77
CA LYS A 189 3.68 29.97 -10.32
C LYS A 189 2.99 30.35 -9.01
N ARG A 190 1.82 29.77 -8.71
CA ARG A 190 1.06 29.97 -7.46
C ARG A 190 1.62 29.28 -6.21
N LEU A 191 2.55 28.32 -6.36
CA LEU A 191 3.15 27.62 -5.21
C LEU A 191 3.80 28.58 -4.19
N LEU A 192 4.26 29.73 -4.68
CA LEU A 192 4.93 30.76 -3.89
C LEU A 192 3.96 31.78 -3.27
N GLU A 193 2.66 31.69 -3.56
CA GLU A 193 1.65 32.70 -3.21
C GLU A 193 0.67 32.23 -2.13
N TYR A 194 0.84 31.03 -1.54
CA TYR A 194 -0.03 30.61 -0.44
C TYR A 194 0.26 31.43 0.83
N GLU A 195 -0.65 32.36 1.13
CA GLU A 195 -0.58 33.27 2.29
C GLU A 195 -1.18 32.67 3.59
N GLY A 196 -1.57 31.39 3.58
CA GLY A 196 -2.12 30.75 4.77
C GLY A 196 -1.04 30.43 5.82
N ASN A 197 -1.45 30.36 7.09
CA ASN A 197 -0.56 30.04 8.20
C ASN A 197 -0.23 28.55 8.22
N ILE A 198 0.85 28.15 7.53
CA ILE A 198 1.40 26.79 7.62
C ILE A 198 2.42 26.74 8.74
N GLU A 199 2.19 25.83 9.69
CA GLU A 199 3.18 25.52 10.71
C GLU A 199 4.22 24.55 10.16
N PHE A 200 5.50 24.83 10.45
CA PHE A 200 6.62 23.99 10.07
C PHE A 200 7.30 23.43 11.31
N PHE A 201 7.89 22.24 11.17
CA PHE A 201 8.91 21.74 12.08
C PHE A 201 10.22 21.57 11.30
N GLN A 202 11.33 21.55 12.03
CA GLN A 202 12.66 21.52 11.42
C GLN A 202 13.33 20.15 11.65
N ILE A 203 13.83 19.56 10.57
CA ILE A 203 14.84 18.51 10.60
C ILE A 203 16.13 19.14 10.08
N GLU A 204 17.14 19.24 10.95
CA GLU A 204 18.42 19.89 10.64
C GLU A 204 18.24 21.32 10.08
N LYS A 205 18.37 21.51 8.77
CA LYS A 205 18.25 22.81 8.09
C LYS A 205 17.00 22.91 7.20
N VAL A 206 16.17 21.87 7.17
CA VAL A 206 14.99 21.78 6.29
C VAL A 206 13.74 22.01 7.12
N ASN A 207 12.91 22.95 6.65
CA ASN A 207 11.58 23.20 7.19
C ASN A 207 10.58 22.31 6.47
N ILE A 208 9.82 21.54 7.25
CA ILE A 208 8.83 20.58 6.75
C ILE A 208 7.47 20.99 7.32
N PRO A 209 6.40 21.09 6.50
CA PRO A 209 5.05 21.29 7.00
C PRO A 209 4.70 20.27 8.09
N ARG A 210 4.08 20.71 9.19
CA ARG A 210 3.66 19.83 10.29
C ARG A 210 2.63 18.79 9.87
N VAL A 211 1.92 19.04 8.77
CA VAL A 211 0.98 18.10 8.15
C VAL A 211 1.61 17.57 6.87
N MET A 212 1.80 16.25 6.81
CA MET A 212 2.29 15.54 5.63
C MET A 212 1.13 14.78 4.98
N CYS A 213 1.12 14.75 3.64
CA CYS A 213 0.18 13.98 2.84
C CYS A 213 0.60 12.50 2.83
N GLY A 214 -0.08 11.67 3.63
CA GLY A 214 0.12 10.23 3.57
C GLY A 214 -0.57 9.60 2.35
N LEU A 215 0.14 8.72 1.65
CA LEU A 215 -0.33 8.10 0.40
C LEU A 215 -0.72 6.62 0.55
N TRP A 216 -1.00 6.15 1.77
CA TRP A 216 -1.30 4.73 2.02
C TRP A 216 -2.58 4.26 1.33
N GLN A 217 -3.53 5.15 1.00
CA GLN A 217 -4.77 4.82 0.28
C GLN A 217 -4.47 4.30 -1.12
N LEU A 218 -3.32 4.65 -1.71
CA LEU A 218 -2.88 4.11 -3.00
C LEU A 218 -2.40 2.65 -2.92
N SER A 219 -2.37 2.04 -1.73
CA SER A 219 -1.94 0.63 -1.58
C SER A 219 -3.00 -0.40 -2.03
N SER A 220 -4.29 -0.03 -2.09
CA SER A 220 -5.35 -0.92 -2.57
C SER A 220 -6.65 -0.18 -2.85
N SER A 221 -7.46 -0.74 -3.75
CA SER A 221 -8.85 -0.34 -3.99
C SER A 221 -9.74 -0.47 -2.75
N ALA A 222 -9.30 -1.17 -1.70
CA ALA A 222 -10.02 -1.28 -0.43
C ALA A 222 -10.18 0.06 0.33
N TRP A 223 -9.40 1.09 -0.03
CA TRP A 223 -9.54 2.46 0.49
C TRP A 223 -10.24 3.41 -0.49
N GLY A 224 -10.75 2.90 -1.60
CA GLY A 224 -11.26 3.66 -2.74
C GLY A 224 -10.34 3.56 -3.95
N SER A 225 -10.86 3.94 -5.11
CA SER A 225 -10.13 4.02 -6.38
C SER A 225 -10.32 5.39 -6.99
N ALA A 226 -9.32 5.81 -7.77
CA ALA A 226 -9.37 7.03 -8.57
C ALA A 226 -8.48 6.83 -9.81
N SER A 227 -8.83 7.53 -10.89
CA SER A 227 -7.98 7.67 -12.08
C SER A 227 -6.67 8.41 -11.75
N LEU A 228 -5.66 8.24 -12.61
CA LEU A 228 -4.40 8.98 -12.45
C LEU A 228 -4.63 10.50 -12.49
N SER A 229 -5.46 10.97 -13.40
CA SER A 229 -5.79 12.40 -13.53
C SER A 229 -6.41 12.97 -12.24
N GLN A 230 -7.37 12.29 -11.61
CA GLN A 230 -7.95 12.72 -10.33
C GLN A 230 -6.90 12.75 -9.20
N ILE A 231 -5.98 11.78 -9.16
CA ILE A 231 -4.91 11.75 -8.15
C ILE A 231 -3.95 12.94 -8.37
N MET A 232 -3.60 13.23 -9.61
CA MET A 232 -2.74 14.37 -9.98
C MET A 232 -3.39 15.70 -9.61
N GLU A 233 -4.67 15.90 -9.94
CA GLU A 233 -5.45 17.08 -9.53
C GLU A 233 -5.51 17.21 -8.00
N GLY A 234 -5.65 16.07 -7.30
CA GLY A 234 -5.55 16.00 -5.85
C GLY A 234 -4.20 16.54 -5.38
N PHE A 235 -3.09 16.03 -5.90
CA PHE A 235 -1.74 16.49 -5.54
C PHE A 235 -1.51 17.97 -5.85
N ASP A 236 -1.97 18.44 -7.01
CA ASP A 236 -1.93 19.86 -7.37
C ASP A 236 -2.68 20.71 -6.33
N SER A 237 -3.88 20.28 -5.93
CA SER A 237 -4.67 20.96 -4.91
C SER A 237 -3.95 20.98 -3.55
N HIS A 238 -3.39 19.86 -3.09
CA HIS A 238 -2.63 19.80 -1.83
C HIS A 238 -1.46 20.80 -1.85
N VAL A 239 -0.69 20.78 -2.93
CA VAL A 239 0.48 21.63 -3.12
C VAL A 239 0.08 23.11 -3.21
N GLN A 240 -1.02 23.46 -3.88
CA GLN A 240 -1.55 24.84 -3.93
C GLN A 240 -2.01 25.36 -2.55
N HIS A 241 -2.37 24.47 -1.63
CA HIS A 241 -2.68 24.82 -0.24
C HIS A 241 -1.45 24.68 0.70
N GLY A 242 -0.27 24.54 0.11
CA GLY A 242 1.03 24.46 0.77
C GLY A 242 1.32 23.16 1.54
N PHE A 243 0.54 22.11 1.29
CA PHE A 243 0.89 20.75 1.69
C PHE A 243 1.98 20.19 0.75
N THR A 244 3.23 20.53 1.04
CA THR A 244 4.40 20.20 0.21
C THR A 244 5.20 18.99 0.71
N ALA A 245 4.76 18.33 1.78
CA ALA A 245 5.40 17.13 2.30
C ALA A 245 4.53 15.89 2.08
N PHE A 246 5.10 14.82 1.53
CA PHE A 246 4.41 13.58 1.18
C PHE A 246 5.07 12.38 1.87
N ASP A 247 4.27 11.47 2.42
CA ASP A 247 4.71 10.23 3.06
C ASP A 247 4.14 9.01 2.32
N MET A 248 5.01 8.09 1.95
CA MET A 248 4.66 6.85 1.26
C MET A 248 5.51 5.67 1.74
N ALA A 249 5.44 4.54 1.05
CA ALA A 249 6.24 3.34 1.33
C ALA A 249 6.38 2.49 0.07
N ASP A 250 7.42 1.66 0.02
CA ASP A 250 7.64 0.70 -1.05
C ASP A 250 6.53 -0.35 -1.21
N ILE A 251 5.77 -0.58 -0.14
CA ILE A 251 4.58 -1.45 -0.10
C ILE A 251 3.27 -0.74 -0.46
N TYR A 252 3.27 0.58 -0.67
CA TYR A 252 2.05 1.30 -1.04
C TYR A 252 1.80 1.23 -2.55
N GLY A 253 1.85 0.04 -3.11
CA GLY A 253 1.52 -0.17 -4.51
C GLY A 253 2.31 0.70 -5.48
N ASP A 254 1.58 1.47 -6.26
CA ASP A 254 2.10 2.42 -7.24
C ASP A 254 2.28 3.86 -6.70
N ALA A 255 2.17 4.08 -5.38
CA ALA A 255 2.30 5.41 -4.78
C ALA A 255 3.61 6.13 -5.16
N GLU A 256 4.76 5.46 -5.05
CA GLU A 256 6.05 6.05 -5.43
C GLU A 256 6.12 6.42 -6.91
N ILE A 257 5.43 5.65 -7.77
CA ILE A 257 5.43 5.81 -9.23
C ILE A 257 4.55 7.00 -9.63
N ILE A 258 3.33 7.06 -9.09
CA ILE A 258 2.39 8.17 -9.30
C ILE A 258 2.98 9.47 -8.76
N TYR A 259 3.55 9.42 -7.55
CA TYR A 259 4.21 10.59 -6.97
C TYR A 259 5.44 11.01 -7.77
N GLY A 260 6.25 10.07 -8.27
CA GLY A 260 7.40 10.39 -9.13
C GLY A 260 6.99 11.05 -10.44
N GLU A 261 5.91 10.58 -11.06
CA GLU A 261 5.30 11.24 -12.23
C GLU A 261 4.87 12.67 -11.90
N PHE A 262 4.12 12.87 -10.81
CA PHE A 262 3.72 14.20 -10.33
C PHE A 262 4.92 15.12 -10.10
N ARG A 263 5.90 14.66 -9.31
CA ARG A 263 7.13 15.39 -8.98
C ARG A 263 7.89 15.80 -10.25
N SER A 264 7.95 14.93 -11.27
CA SER A 264 8.65 15.21 -12.52
C SER A 264 7.97 16.27 -13.40
N ARG A 265 6.68 16.55 -13.18
CA ARG A 265 5.94 17.63 -13.86
C ARG A 265 6.20 19.00 -13.22
N LEU A 266 6.74 19.05 -12.01
CA LEU A 266 7.04 20.30 -11.33
C LEU A 266 8.30 20.94 -11.91
N GLY A 267 8.23 22.25 -12.23
CA GLY A 267 9.40 23.00 -12.72
C GLY A 267 10.53 23.14 -11.69
N ASN A 268 10.22 22.95 -10.39
CA ASN A 268 11.22 22.85 -9.32
C ASN A 268 10.78 21.80 -8.29
N PRO A 269 11.19 20.53 -8.44
CA PRO A 269 10.79 19.46 -7.54
C PRO A 269 11.38 19.59 -6.13
N GLY A 270 12.39 20.45 -5.92
CA GLY A 270 13.01 20.70 -4.61
C GLY A 270 12.10 21.43 -3.62
N TYR A 271 10.93 21.90 -4.04
CA TYR A 271 9.90 22.43 -3.14
C TYR A 271 9.16 21.34 -2.36
N LEU A 272 9.19 20.09 -2.84
CA LEU A 272 8.55 18.98 -2.17
C LEU A 272 9.51 18.31 -1.18
N PHE A 273 8.97 17.85 -0.06
CA PHE A 273 9.66 16.96 0.86
C PHE A 273 9.06 15.55 0.77
N THR A 274 9.90 14.57 0.42
CA THR A 274 9.48 13.20 0.13
C THR A 274 9.97 12.23 1.21
N ALA A 275 9.04 11.67 1.98
CA ALA A 275 9.31 10.56 2.87
C ALA A 275 8.82 9.25 2.25
N THR A 276 9.68 8.23 2.21
CA THR A 276 9.28 6.85 1.87
C THR A 276 9.81 5.88 2.92
N LYS A 277 9.44 4.60 2.80
CA LYS A 277 9.80 3.55 3.76
C LYS A 277 10.45 2.38 3.05
N TYR A 278 11.45 1.81 3.69
CA TYR A 278 11.94 0.48 3.38
C TYR A 278 11.29 -0.52 4.32
N CYS A 279 10.34 -1.31 3.83
CA CYS A 279 9.64 -2.31 4.63
C CYS A 279 10.25 -3.69 4.41
N THR A 280 10.84 -4.27 5.46
CA THR A 280 11.50 -5.57 5.39
C THR A 280 10.60 -6.70 5.87
N PHE A 281 10.31 -7.65 4.97
CA PHE A 281 9.43 -8.81 5.25
C PHE A 281 10.13 -10.16 5.17
N ASN A 282 11.29 -10.21 4.50
CA ASN A 282 12.03 -11.45 4.25
C ASN A 282 13.40 -11.39 4.91
N LYS A 283 13.96 -12.55 5.25
CA LYS A 283 15.35 -12.64 5.70
C LYS A 283 16.26 -12.15 4.59
N ALA A 284 17.10 -11.15 4.88
CA ALA A 284 18.14 -10.72 3.97
C ALA A 284 19.18 -11.85 3.81
N GLU A 285 19.56 -12.19 2.57
CA GLU A 285 20.73 -13.04 2.34
C GLU A 285 22.00 -12.18 2.37
N ASP A 286 22.00 -11.07 1.61
CA ASP A 286 23.02 -10.02 1.62
C ASP A 286 22.34 -8.66 1.87
N VAL A 287 22.63 -8.05 3.02
CA VAL A 287 22.03 -6.77 3.45
C VAL A 287 22.42 -5.64 2.50
N TYR A 288 23.68 -5.57 2.07
CA TYR A 288 24.17 -4.47 1.25
C TYR A 288 23.52 -4.49 -0.13
N VAL A 289 23.57 -5.65 -0.80
CA VAL A 289 22.97 -5.80 -2.14
C VAL A 289 21.46 -5.55 -2.10
N GLN A 290 20.79 -5.98 -1.04
CA GLN A 290 19.35 -5.75 -0.89
C GLN A 290 19.02 -4.25 -0.73
N VAL A 291 19.75 -3.54 0.13
CA VAL A 291 19.57 -2.10 0.34
C VAL A 291 19.87 -1.30 -0.92
N GLU A 292 20.96 -1.60 -1.63
CA GLU A 292 21.31 -0.90 -2.88
C GLU A 292 20.25 -1.11 -3.97
N ASN A 293 19.77 -2.35 -4.14
CA ASN A 293 18.68 -2.65 -5.08
C ASN A 293 17.39 -1.92 -4.69
N PHE A 294 17.08 -1.86 -3.39
CA PHE A 294 15.95 -1.11 -2.87
C PHE A 294 16.05 0.38 -3.23
N ILE A 295 17.17 1.03 -2.89
CA ILE A 295 17.40 2.46 -3.14
C ILE A 295 17.30 2.75 -4.64
N SER A 296 18.00 1.97 -5.47
CA SER A 296 17.97 2.13 -6.93
C SER A 296 16.55 2.06 -7.50
N ARG A 297 15.75 1.08 -7.06
CA ARG A 297 14.36 0.92 -7.47
C ARG A 297 13.48 2.07 -7.00
N THR A 298 13.60 2.48 -5.74
CA THR A 298 12.81 3.58 -5.17
C THR A 298 13.11 4.90 -5.87
N LEU A 299 14.38 5.22 -6.14
CA LEU A 299 14.76 6.42 -6.88
C LEU A 299 14.23 6.44 -8.32
N LYS A 300 14.23 5.28 -8.98
CA LYS A 300 13.63 5.12 -10.32
C LYS A 300 12.13 5.42 -10.29
N ARG A 301 11.40 4.91 -9.29
CA ARG A 301 9.95 5.15 -9.11
C ARG A 301 9.65 6.62 -8.79
N LEU A 302 10.39 7.20 -7.85
CA LEU A 302 10.27 8.62 -7.45
C LEU A 302 10.79 9.61 -8.51
N ARG A 303 11.44 9.11 -9.56
CA ARG A 303 12.16 9.91 -10.58
C ARG A 303 13.12 10.92 -9.94
N ALA A 304 13.86 10.47 -8.93
CA ALA A 304 14.71 11.30 -8.08
C ALA A 304 16.16 10.81 -8.09
N THR A 305 17.09 11.70 -7.73
CA THR A 305 18.52 11.38 -7.53
C THR A 305 18.83 11.04 -6.08
N SER A 306 17.97 11.46 -5.15
CA SER A 306 18.06 11.21 -3.71
C SER A 306 16.67 11.09 -3.09
N ILE A 307 16.59 10.43 -1.93
CA ILE A 307 15.39 10.32 -1.09
C ILE A 307 15.54 11.32 0.06
N ASP A 308 14.56 12.21 0.28
CA ASP A 308 14.66 13.24 1.33
C ASP A 308 14.62 12.60 2.72
N LEU A 309 13.65 11.74 2.98
CA LEU A 309 13.58 10.95 4.22
C LEU A 309 13.29 9.48 3.90
N LEU A 310 14.21 8.59 4.25
CA LEU A 310 14.00 7.16 4.17
C LEU A 310 13.81 6.57 5.58
N GLN A 311 12.68 5.92 5.81
CA GLN A 311 12.35 5.33 7.12
C GLN A 311 12.46 3.81 7.07
N LEU A 312 13.19 3.19 7.99
CA LEU A 312 13.20 1.73 8.11
C LEU A 312 11.94 1.25 8.85
N HIS A 313 11.18 0.37 8.21
CA HIS A 313 10.05 -0.32 8.83
C HIS A 313 10.42 -1.80 9.01
N TRP A 314 10.69 -2.18 10.26
CA TRP A 314 11.16 -3.52 10.63
C TRP A 314 10.06 -4.31 11.35
N ARG A 315 9.80 -5.55 10.92
CA ARG A 315 8.70 -6.36 11.46
C ARG A 315 9.11 -7.33 12.57
N ASN A 316 10.35 -7.83 12.54
CA ASN A 316 10.79 -8.91 13.42
C ASN A 316 12.02 -8.54 14.25
N TYR A 317 11.81 -8.04 15.46
CA TYR A 317 12.91 -7.67 16.35
C TYR A 317 13.70 -8.85 16.94
N THR A 318 13.30 -10.11 16.70
CA THR A 318 14.18 -11.26 17.03
C THR A 318 15.38 -11.34 16.08
N ASP A 319 15.35 -10.58 14.99
CA ASP A 319 16.40 -10.45 14.01
C ASP A 319 17.04 -9.06 14.16
N ASP A 320 18.28 -9.03 14.63
CA ASP A 320 19.04 -7.82 14.95
C ASP A 320 19.69 -7.15 13.73
N ARG A 321 19.56 -7.76 12.55
CA ARG A 321 20.09 -7.22 11.28
C ARG A 321 19.48 -5.88 10.87
N TYR A 322 18.44 -5.39 11.55
CA TYR A 322 17.98 -4.01 11.40
C TYR A 322 19.12 -3.01 11.64
N LEU A 323 20.07 -3.31 12.54
CA LEU A 323 21.24 -2.45 12.77
C LEU A 323 22.16 -2.41 11.55
N ASP A 324 22.42 -3.56 10.92
CA ASP A 324 23.25 -3.63 9.72
C ASP A 324 22.59 -2.93 8.54
N VAL A 325 21.28 -3.11 8.37
CA VAL A 325 20.49 -2.37 7.35
C VAL A 325 20.60 -0.86 7.59
N LEU A 326 20.40 -0.40 8.83
CA LEU A 326 20.50 1.03 9.16
C LEU A 326 21.90 1.59 8.93
N ARG A 327 22.96 0.82 9.19
CA ARG A 327 24.35 1.22 8.92
C ARG A 327 24.58 1.42 7.41
N VAL A 328 24.13 0.47 6.58
CA VAL A 328 24.23 0.61 5.11
C VAL A 328 23.42 1.81 4.62
N LEU A 329 22.19 2.00 5.13
CA LEU A 329 21.34 3.15 4.77
C LEU A 329 21.98 4.49 5.16
N ARG A 330 22.59 4.58 6.34
CA ARG A 330 23.30 5.77 6.81
C ARG A 330 24.48 6.13 5.89
N ASP A 331 25.18 5.13 5.37
CA ASP A 331 26.38 5.33 4.55
C ASP A 331 26.03 5.65 3.07
N SER A 332 24.76 5.55 2.67
CA SER A 332 24.31 5.89 1.32
C SER A 332 24.19 7.40 1.12
N THR A 333 24.89 7.93 0.11
CA THR A 333 24.79 9.35 -0.29
C THR A 333 23.46 9.69 -0.96
N GLN A 334 22.66 8.70 -1.31
CA GLN A 334 21.36 8.86 -1.96
C GLN A 334 20.20 9.02 -0.97
N VAL A 335 20.47 8.88 0.35
CA VAL A 335 19.49 9.08 1.42
C VAL A 335 19.89 10.33 2.20
N GLN A 336 19.05 11.37 2.20
CA GLN A 336 19.38 12.64 2.87
C GLN A 336 19.17 12.56 4.38
N TYR A 337 18.05 11.99 4.81
CA TYR A 337 17.72 11.77 6.22
C TYR A 337 17.25 10.33 6.43
N LEU A 338 17.70 9.73 7.53
CA LEU A 338 17.27 8.41 7.97
C LEU A 338 16.21 8.55 9.07
N GLY A 339 15.19 7.70 9.02
CA GLY A 339 14.17 7.60 10.04
C GLY A 339 13.83 6.16 10.39
N LEU A 340 13.00 5.99 11.40
CA LEU A 340 12.43 4.73 11.85
C LEU A 340 10.92 4.75 11.66
N CYS A 341 10.30 3.58 11.50
CA CYS A 341 8.85 3.43 11.45
C CYS A 341 8.44 2.24 12.30
N ASN A 342 7.57 2.49 13.29
CA ASN A 342 7.12 1.51 14.30
C ASN A 342 8.25 0.89 15.14
N PHE A 343 9.34 1.62 15.37
CA PHE A 343 10.34 1.21 16.36
C PHE A 343 9.83 1.47 17.77
N ASP A 344 9.84 0.42 18.61
CA ASP A 344 9.55 0.56 20.02
C ASP A 344 10.69 1.28 20.76
N ALA A 345 10.43 1.67 22.01
CA ALA A 345 11.38 2.40 22.83
C ALA A 345 12.73 1.68 22.99
N LEU A 346 12.72 0.37 23.22
CA LEU A 346 13.94 -0.41 23.48
C LEU A 346 14.83 -0.48 22.23
N HIS A 347 14.25 -0.81 21.09
CA HIS A 347 14.98 -0.94 19.84
C HIS A 347 15.41 0.44 19.30
N MET A 348 14.56 1.46 19.43
CA MET A 348 14.94 2.84 19.11
C MET A 348 16.13 3.31 19.95
N GLU A 349 16.13 3.06 21.26
CA GLU A 349 17.27 3.45 22.10
C GLU A 349 18.54 2.66 21.74
N THR A 350 18.41 1.39 21.36
CA THR A 350 19.53 0.58 20.85
C THR A 350 20.16 1.21 19.62
N VAL A 351 19.35 1.56 18.60
CA VAL A 351 19.82 2.25 17.38
C VAL A 351 20.58 3.54 17.71
N LEU A 352 20.04 4.34 18.62
CA LEU A 352 20.61 5.64 18.98
C LEU A 352 21.92 5.51 19.78
N ARG A 353 22.03 4.51 20.64
CA ARG A 353 23.28 4.21 21.38
C ARG A 353 24.41 3.72 20.47
N GLU A 354 24.07 3.09 19.35
CA GLU A 354 25.01 2.72 18.29
C GLU A 354 25.47 3.90 17.42
N ASN A 355 25.08 5.14 17.76
CA ASN A 355 25.38 6.37 17.03
C ASN A 355 24.91 6.33 15.56
N ILE A 356 23.79 5.67 15.30
CA ILE A 356 23.10 5.73 14.01
C ILE A 356 22.22 6.98 14.02
N ASP A 357 22.53 7.94 13.15
CA ASP A 357 21.88 9.25 13.09
C ASP A 357 20.48 9.17 12.45
N VAL A 358 19.47 8.86 13.26
CA VAL A 358 18.06 8.84 12.86
C VAL A 358 17.37 10.14 13.28
N LYS A 359 16.63 10.76 12.33
CA LYS A 359 15.96 12.05 12.53
C LYS A 359 14.52 11.93 12.98
N THR A 360 13.86 10.82 12.63
CA THR A 360 12.44 10.61 12.92
C THR A 360 12.15 9.20 13.40
N ASN A 361 11.08 9.04 14.18
CA ASN A 361 10.39 7.76 14.37
C ASN A 361 8.90 7.97 14.08
N GLN A 362 8.38 7.30 13.05
CA GLN A 362 6.99 7.36 12.66
C GLN A 362 6.19 6.27 13.39
N VAL A 363 5.16 6.68 14.15
CA VAL A 363 4.40 5.79 15.05
C VAL A 363 2.90 6.09 15.01
N GLN A 364 2.10 5.08 15.34
CA GLN A 364 0.66 5.26 15.54
C GLN A 364 0.43 6.15 16.75
N PHE A 365 -0.27 7.27 16.57
CA PHE A 365 -0.66 8.15 17.66
C PHE A 365 -1.94 8.90 17.31
N SER A 366 -2.88 8.94 18.25
CA SER A 366 -4.12 9.71 18.14
C SER A 366 -4.64 10.08 19.53
N LEU A 367 -5.78 10.78 19.58
CA LEU A 367 -6.46 11.04 20.85
C LEU A 367 -6.91 9.75 21.58
N ILE A 368 -7.08 8.66 20.85
CA ILE A 368 -7.52 7.35 21.39
C ILE A 368 -6.33 6.42 21.62
N ASP A 369 -5.34 6.45 20.73
CA ASP A 369 -4.14 5.62 20.83
C ASP A 369 -2.94 6.45 21.29
N THR A 370 -2.69 6.45 22.60
CA THR A 370 -1.62 7.23 23.24
C THR A 370 -0.40 6.40 23.60
N ARG A 371 -0.30 5.14 23.13
CA ARG A 371 0.77 4.20 23.52
C ARG A 371 2.18 4.75 23.31
N ALA A 372 2.38 5.57 22.27
CA ALA A 372 3.66 6.22 21.99
C ALA A 372 4.13 7.19 23.10
N GLN A 373 3.26 7.64 24.00
CA GLN A 373 3.69 8.43 25.17
C GLN A 373 4.50 7.60 26.18
N VAL A 374 4.33 6.27 26.16
CA VAL A 374 5.06 5.36 27.04
C VAL A 374 6.43 5.07 26.43
N GLY A 375 7.47 5.71 26.97
CA GLY A 375 8.87 5.47 26.61
C GLY A 375 9.35 6.25 25.38
N ILE A 376 8.67 6.12 24.22
CA ILE A 376 9.13 6.71 22.95
C ILE A 376 9.32 8.23 23.07
N ALA A 377 8.36 8.95 23.64
CA ALA A 377 8.45 10.40 23.83
C ALA A 377 9.73 10.84 24.56
N SER A 378 10.05 10.18 25.68
CA SER A 378 11.25 10.50 26.48
C SER A 378 12.57 10.23 25.75
N ILE A 379 12.61 9.19 24.91
CA ILE A 379 13.79 8.86 24.10
C ILE A 379 13.94 9.88 22.97
N CYS A 380 12.84 10.24 22.30
CA CYS A 380 12.82 11.27 21.28
C CYS A 380 13.36 12.61 21.79
N GLU A 381 12.93 13.04 22.99
CA GLU A 381 13.45 14.26 23.63
C GLU A 381 14.94 14.15 23.95
N LYS A 382 15.36 13.03 24.56
CA LYS A 382 16.76 12.78 24.95
C LYS A 382 17.73 12.81 23.76
N TYR A 383 17.34 12.25 22.62
CA TYR A 383 18.20 12.10 21.44
C TYR A 383 17.85 13.06 20.29
N ASN A 384 16.96 14.03 20.52
CA ASN A 384 16.47 14.98 19.50
C ASN A 384 15.89 14.31 18.23
N VAL A 385 15.18 13.20 18.39
CA VAL A 385 14.44 12.53 17.31
C VAL A 385 13.02 13.09 17.24
N LYS A 386 12.52 13.40 16.04
CA LYS A 386 11.15 13.90 15.86
C LYS A 386 10.15 12.75 15.73
N VAL A 387 8.94 12.94 16.24
CA VAL A 387 7.85 11.97 16.07
C VAL A 387 7.02 12.36 14.85
N LEU A 388 6.80 11.41 13.94
CA LEU A 388 5.80 11.54 12.87
C LEU A 388 4.59 10.67 13.26
N ALA A 389 3.43 11.30 13.48
CA ALA A 389 2.24 10.57 13.92
C ALA A 389 1.40 10.15 12.71
N TYR A 390 1.15 8.84 12.56
CA TYR A 390 0.13 8.34 11.63
C TYR A 390 -1.12 7.87 12.38
N GLY A 391 -2.23 7.76 11.65
CA GLY A 391 -3.50 7.31 12.20
C GLY A 391 -4.13 8.31 13.18
N VAL A 392 -3.74 9.59 13.08
CA VAL A 392 -4.21 10.70 13.94
C VAL A 392 -5.73 10.87 13.94
N LEU A 393 -6.41 10.50 12.85
CA LEU A 393 -7.87 10.53 12.72
C LEU A 393 -8.55 9.16 12.95
N CYS A 394 -7.84 8.17 13.48
CA CYS A 394 -8.39 6.83 13.76
C CYS A 394 -9.09 6.19 12.54
N GLY A 395 -8.43 6.23 11.37
CA GLY A 395 -9.00 5.72 10.12
C GLY A 395 -10.18 6.53 9.56
N GLY A 396 -10.50 7.68 10.16
CA GLY A 396 -11.64 8.53 9.81
C GLY A 396 -12.72 8.59 10.89
N PHE A 397 -12.62 7.83 11.98
CA PHE A 397 -13.59 7.92 13.08
C PHE A 397 -13.59 9.27 13.79
N LEU A 398 -12.49 10.02 13.76
CA LEU A 398 -12.43 11.40 14.26
C LEU A 398 -12.79 12.41 13.16
N SER A 399 -13.91 12.19 12.47
CA SER A 399 -14.47 13.11 11.47
C SER A 399 -15.93 13.42 11.75
N GLU A 400 -16.44 14.50 11.14
CA GLU A 400 -17.84 14.94 11.28
C GLU A 400 -18.85 13.85 10.90
N THR A 401 -18.49 12.98 9.94
CA THR A 401 -19.33 11.84 9.51
C THR A 401 -19.72 10.93 10.67
N TRP A 402 -18.84 10.79 11.67
CA TRP A 402 -19.04 9.89 12.82
C TRP A 402 -19.50 10.63 14.08
N HIS A 403 -19.67 11.95 14.01
CA HIS A 403 -20.11 12.73 15.16
C HIS A 403 -21.56 12.36 15.54
N ARG A 404 -21.74 11.92 16.80
CA ARG A 404 -23.02 11.47 17.39
C ARG A 404 -23.69 10.30 16.66
N GLN A 405 -22.92 9.54 15.89
CA GLN A 405 -23.40 8.28 15.31
C GLN A 405 -23.30 7.15 16.34
N PRO A 406 -24.17 6.13 16.26
CA PRO A 406 -24.01 4.92 17.05
C PRO A 406 -22.70 4.20 16.68
N GLU A 407 -22.23 3.32 17.57
CA GLU A 407 -21.09 2.45 17.25
C GLU A 407 -21.41 1.63 15.99
N PRO A 408 -20.56 1.67 14.95
CA PRO A 408 -20.81 0.91 13.73
C PRO A 408 -20.52 -0.57 13.93
N ASP A 409 -21.18 -1.40 13.11
CA ASP A 409 -20.69 -2.75 12.85
C ASP A 409 -19.36 -2.66 12.09
N ILE A 410 -18.25 -3.00 12.76
CA ILE A 410 -16.89 -2.92 12.21
C ILE A 410 -16.64 -3.89 11.05
N PHE A 411 -17.54 -4.86 10.82
CA PHE A 411 -17.48 -5.79 9.70
C PHE A 411 -18.39 -5.41 8.53
N SER A 412 -19.13 -4.30 8.63
CA SER A 412 -19.95 -3.82 7.52
C SER A 412 -19.11 -3.42 6.30
N GLU A 413 -19.77 -3.39 5.14
CA GLU A 413 -19.16 -2.94 3.87
C GLU A 413 -18.86 -1.43 3.85
N THR A 414 -19.52 -0.64 4.71
CA THR A 414 -19.31 0.81 4.80
C THR A 414 -18.07 1.18 5.62
N ILE A 415 -17.46 0.21 6.30
CA ILE A 415 -16.26 0.39 7.11
C ILE A 415 -15.01 0.13 6.28
N ASN A 416 -14.14 1.13 6.22
CA ASN A 416 -12.86 1.01 5.55
C ASN A 416 -11.87 0.15 6.37
N PRO A 417 -10.81 -0.42 5.75
CA PRO A 417 -9.86 -1.28 6.45
C PRO A 417 -9.18 -0.62 7.66
N SER A 418 -8.91 0.69 7.61
CA SER A 418 -8.27 1.43 8.70
C SER A 418 -9.21 1.59 9.90
N GLN A 419 -10.49 1.90 9.66
CA GLN A 419 -11.53 1.92 10.68
C GLN A 419 -11.71 0.55 11.31
N ARG A 420 -11.77 -0.52 10.50
CA ARG A 420 -11.87 -1.89 11.01
C ARG A 420 -10.71 -2.24 11.93
N LYS A 421 -9.47 -1.90 11.53
CA LYS A 421 -8.28 -2.07 12.37
C LYS A 421 -8.42 -1.35 13.71
N VAL A 422 -8.85 -0.09 13.70
CA VAL A 422 -9.05 0.69 14.94
C VAL A 422 -10.15 0.08 15.80
N GLY A 423 -11.29 -0.29 15.21
CA GLY A 423 -12.41 -0.92 15.89
C GLY A 423 -12.02 -2.21 16.61
N CYS A 424 -11.25 -3.09 15.96
CA CYS A 424 -10.74 -4.31 16.59
C CYS A 424 -9.84 -4.00 17.80
N ILE A 425 -8.99 -2.98 17.72
CA ILE A 425 -8.09 -2.60 18.83
C ILE A 425 -8.88 -2.05 20.03
N THR A 426 -10.00 -1.36 19.78
CA THR A 426 -10.80 -0.72 20.83
C THR A 426 -11.83 -1.64 21.46
N GLN A 427 -12.42 -2.57 20.70
CA GLN A 427 -13.45 -3.49 21.21
C GLN A 427 -12.89 -4.55 22.16
N ASP A 428 -11.63 -4.96 21.96
CA ASP A 428 -10.94 -5.94 22.81
C ASP A 428 -10.71 -5.44 24.27
N ARG A 429 -11.07 -4.18 24.57
CA ARG A 429 -11.00 -3.61 25.93
C ARG A 429 -12.31 -3.74 26.73
N THR A 430 -13.37 -4.29 26.12
CA THR A 430 -14.69 -4.39 26.78
C THR A 430 -14.99 -5.75 27.41
N ASN A 431 -14.11 -6.75 27.24
CA ASN A 431 -14.14 -7.98 28.04
C ASN A 431 -12.94 -7.98 29.02
N PRO A 432 -13.16 -7.71 30.32
CA PRO A 432 -12.12 -7.76 31.34
C PRO A 432 -11.56 -9.16 31.60
#